data_AF-A0A0B8NKN0-F1
#
_entry.id   AF-A0A0B8NKN0-F1
#
_cell.length_a   1.000
_cell.length_b   1.000
_cell.length_c   1.000
_cell.angle_alpha   90.00
_cell.angle_beta   90.00
_cell.angle_gamma   90.00
#
_symmetry.space_group_name_H-M   'P 1'
#
loop_
_entity.id
_entity.type
_entity.pdbx_description
1 polymer ?
#
loop_
_entity_poly.entity_id
_entity_poly.type
_entity_poly.pdbx_seq_one_letter_code
_entity_poly.pdbx_strand_id
1 'polypeptide(L)' 'MARTAHALHILVKNKDKAEDIMKQLKKGAKFQTLARKYSTCPSGKKGGDLGEFKQGQMVPQFDRVVFKEETITLT' A
#
# COMPACT_ATOMS: atom_id res chain seq x y z
N MET A 1 -5.95 -17.38 -16.46
CA MET A 1 -5.17 -16.15 -16.70
C MET A 1 -4.66 -15.69 -15.34
N ALA A 2 -3.35 -15.53 -15.15
CA ALA A 2 -2.82 -15.07 -13.87
C ALA A 2 -3.19 -13.59 -13.71
N ARG A 3 -3.93 -13.26 -12.65
CA ARG A 3 -4.21 -11.86 -12.30
C ARG A 3 -2.92 -11.27 -11.71
N THR A 4 -2.42 -10.21 -12.35
CA THR A 4 -1.35 -9.36 -11.83
C THR A 4 -1.97 -8.08 -11.27
N ALA A 5 -1.39 -7.56 -10.21
CA ALA A 5 -1.80 -6.30 -9.61
C ALA A 5 -0.58 -5.46 -9.26
N HIS A 6 -0.71 -4.15 -9.40
CA HIS A 6 0.26 -3.17 -8.94
C HIS A 6 -0.31 -2.46 -7.72
N ALA A 7 0.43 -2.43 -6.61
CA ALA A 7 -0.06 -1.80 -5.39
C ALA A 7 1.01 -0.99 -4.68
N LEU A 8 0.56 0.09 -4.05
CA LEU A 8 1.33 0.89 -3.12
C LEU A 8 0.94 0.49 -1.70
N HIS A 9 1.91 0.15 -0.85
CA HIS A 9 1.64 -0.20 0.54
C HIS A 9 2.54 0.57 1.51
N ILE A 10 1.98 0.89 2.68
CA ILE A 10 2.70 1.45 3.82
C ILE A 10 2.51 0.50 5.00
N LEU A 11 3.57 -0.16 5.43
CA LEU A 11 3.52 -1.02 6.61
C LEU A 11 3.93 -0.21 7.82
N VAL A 12 3.03 -0.07 8.79
CA VAL A 12 3.31 0.58 10.07
C VAL A 12 3.02 -0.40 11.20
N LYS A 13 3.84 -0.35 12.25
CA LYS A 13 3.65 -1.19 13.45
C LYS A 13 2.47 -0.72 14.32
N ASN A 14 2.13 0.56 14.26
CA ASN A 14 1.14 1.18 15.15
C ASN A 14 -0.08 1.62 14.35
N LYS A 15 -1.27 1.30 14.87
CA LYS A 15 -2.54 1.74 14.30
C LYS A 15 -2.66 3.27 14.28
N ASP A 16 -2.20 3.96 15.32
CA ASP A 16 -2.23 5.43 15.39
C ASP A 16 -1.47 6.08 14.24
N LYS A 17 -0.34 5.48 13.83
CA LYS A 17 0.43 5.96 12.67
C LYS A 17 -0.33 5.73 11.37
N ALA A 18 -1.03 4.60 11.24
CA ALA A 18 -1.86 4.34 10.06
C ALA A 18 -2.98 5.38 9.94
N GLU A 19 -3.65 5.69 11.05
CA GLU A 19 -4.71 6.71 11.10
C GLU A 19 -4.16 8.11 10.80
N ASP A 20 -3.00 8.46 11.35
CA ASP A 20 -2.35 9.75 11.08
C ASP A 20 -1.95 9.90 9.61
N ILE A 21 -1.36 8.86 9.02
CA ILE A 21 -1.04 8.80 7.58
C ILE A 21 -2.31 8.94 6.76
N MET A 22 -3.41 8.29 7.15
CA MET A 22 -4.69 8.41 6.45
C MET A 22 -5.28 9.82 6.55
N LYS A 23 -5.13 10.50 7.70
CA LYS A 23 -5.48 11.92 7.85
C LYS A 23 -4.62 12.81 6.96
N GLN A 24 -3.31 12.54 6.87
CA GLN A 24 -2.41 13.30 6.00
C GLN A 24 -2.73 13.08 4.52
N LEU A 25 -3.02 11.84 4.10
CA LEU A 25 -3.47 11.52 2.75
C LEU A 25 -4.76 12.27 2.40
N LYS A 26 -5.74 12.32 3.30
CA LYS A 26 -6.96 13.11 3.12
C LYS A 26 -6.71 14.62 3.03
N LYS A 27 -5.63 15.12 3.61
CA LYS A 27 -5.18 16.53 3.49
C LYS A 27 -4.40 16.81 2.21
N GLY A 28 -4.19 15.82 1.32
CA GLY A 28 -3.43 15.97 0.08
C GLY A 28 -1.93 15.69 0.21
N ALA A 29 -1.49 15.07 1.29
CA ALA A 29 -0.10 14.63 1.41
C ALA A 29 0.21 13.52 0.40
N LYS A 30 1.43 13.52 -0.16
CA LYS A 30 1.88 12.51 -1.13
C LYS A 30 2.11 11.16 -0.45
N PHE A 31 1.44 10.12 -0.94
CA PHE A 31 1.59 8.74 -0.44
C PHE A 31 3.05 8.28 -0.43
N GLN A 32 3.80 8.56 -1.50
CA GLN A 32 5.21 8.19 -1.64
C GLN A 32 6.09 8.79 -0.54
N THR A 33 5.79 10.03 -0.11
CA THR A 33 6.53 10.71 0.97
C THR A 33 6.23 10.05 2.31
N LEU A 34 4.97 9.75 2.58
CA LEU A 34 4.55 9.07 3.81
C LEU A 34 5.09 7.65 3.86
N ALA A 35 5.08 6.94 2.74
CA ALA A 35 5.64 5.60 2.61
C ALA A 35 7.14 5.58 2.88
N ARG A 36 7.91 6.54 2.34
CA ARG A 36 9.35 6.67 2.63
C ARG A 36 9.63 6.97 4.10
N LYS A 37 8.77 7.75 4.73
CA LYS A 37 8.96 8.22 6.11
C LYS A 37 8.50 7.21 7.17
N TYR A 38 7.41 6.49 6.90
CA TYR A 38 6.73 5.67 7.90
C TYR A 38 6.70 4.18 7.57
N SER A 39 6.85 3.78 6.31
CA SER A 39 6.82 2.35 5.96
C SER A 39 8.05 1.65 6.52
N THR A 40 7.82 0.57 7.26
CA THR A 40 8.89 -0.31 7.75
C THR A 40 9.25 -1.41 6.76
N CYS A 41 8.57 -1.51 5.61
CA CYS A 41 8.90 -2.46 4.56
C CYS A 41 10.06 -1.93 3.69
N PRO A 42 10.95 -2.79 3.13
CA PRO A 42 11.92 -2.38 2.13
C PRO A 42 11.33 -1.60 0.93
N SER A 43 10.06 -1.84 0.58
CA SER A 43 9.33 -1.05 -0.43
C SER A 43 9.18 0.43 -0.06
N GLY A 44 9.30 0.79 1.23
CA GLY A 44 9.30 2.16 1.71
C GLY A 44 10.34 3.04 1.00
N LYS A 45 11.52 2.49 0.67
CA LYS A 45 12.55 3.21 -0.09
C LYS A 45 12.11 3.58 -1.51
N LYS A 46 11.16 2.85 -2.09
CA LYS A 46 10.54 3.14 -3.39
C LYS A 46 9.23 3.93 -3.26
N GLY A 47 8.91 4.48 -2.09
CA GLY A 47 7.64 5.18 -1.89
C GLY A 47 6.46 4.24 -1.67
N GLY A 48 6.71 3.04 -1.15
CA GLY A 48 5.67 2.03 -0.87
C GLY A 48 5.35 1.16 -2.07
N ASP A 49 6.06 1.36 -3.18
CA ASP A 49 5.86 0.62 -4.42
C ASP A 49 6.32 -0.83 -4.29
N LEU A 50 5.36 -1.75 -4.43
CA LEU A 50 5.58 -3.19 -4.45
C LEU A 50 5.87 -3.73 -5.87
N GLY A 51 5.69 -2.92 -6.90
CA GLY A 51 5.68 -3.34 -8.30
C GLY A 51 4.46 -4.20 -8.63
N GLU A 52 4.55 -4.87 -9.78
CA GLU A 52 3.57 -5.88 -10.17
C GLU A 52 3.83 -7.21 -9.47
N PHE A 53 2.81 -7.74 -8.81
CA PHE A 53 2.83 -9.06 -8.21
C PHE A 53 1.65 -9.88 -8.69
N LYS A 54 1.82 -11.21 -8.65
CA LYS A 54 0.77 -12.17 -9.01
C LYS A 54 -0.03 -12.57 -7.78
N GLN A 55 -1.28 -12.96 -8.02
CA GLN A 55 -2.13 -13.55 -6.98
C GLN A 55 -1.40 -14.71 -6.29
N GLY A 56 -1.36 -14.68 -4.95
CA GLY A 56 -0.67 -15.66 -4.11
C GLY A 56 0.81 -15.36 -3.80
N GLN A 57 1.38 -14.27 -4.32
CA GLN A 57 2.76 -13.86 -3.96
C GLN A 57 2.82 -13.02 -2.68
N MET A 58 1.69 -12.48 -2.22
CA MET A 58 1.58 -11.68 -1.02
C MET A 58 0.85 -12.42 0.10
N VAL A 59 0.89 -11.87 1.32
CA VAL A 59 0.17 -12.44 2.46
C VAL A 59 -1.32 -12.58 2.14
N PRO A 60 -2.00 -13.67 2.57
CA PRO A 60 -3.35 -14.01 2.11
C PRO A 60 -4.38 -12.91 2.35
N GLN A 61 -4.20 -12.12 3.43
CA GLN A 61 -5.07 -11.00 3.75
C GLN A 61 -4.94 -9.85 2.74
N PHE A 62 -3.70 -9.53 2.33
CA PHE A 62 -3.42 -8.50 1.34
C PHE A 62 -3.82 -8.95 -0.06
N ASP A 63 -3.49 -10.19 -0.42
CA ASP A 63 -3.85 -10.79 -1.69
C ASP A 63 -5.37 -10.79 -1.90
N ARG A 64 -6.12 -11.15 -0.85
CA ARG A 64 -7.58 -11.02 -0.87
C ARG A 64 -8.01 -9.58 -1.11
N VAL A 65 -7.52 -8.58 -0.39
CA VAL A 65 -7.95 -7.19 -0.59
C VAL A 65 -7.65 -6.70 -2.02
N VAL A 66 -6.44 -6.95 -2.51
CA VAL A 66 -5.99 -6.50 -3.84
C VAL A 66 -6.76 -7.16 -4.98
N PHE A 67 -7.08 -8.46 -4.86
CA PHE A 67 -7.73 -9.21 -5.94
C PHE A 67 -9.25 -9.39 -5.75
N LYS A 68 -9.81 -8.98 -4.61
CA LYS A 68 -11.25 -9.10 -4.30
C LYS A 68 -12.01 -7.79 -4.43
N GLU A 69 -11.41 -6.65 -4.07
CA GLU A 69 -12.06 -5.34 -4.27
C GLU A 69 -11.65 -4.74 -5.61
N GLU A 70 -12.65 -4.25 -6.36
CA GLU A 70 -12.41 -3.46 -7.56
C GLU A 70 -11.54 -2.26 -7.18
N THR A 71 -10.40 -2.15 -7.84
CA THR A 71 -9.40 -1.08 -7.67
C THR A 71 -10.05 0.28 -7.43
N ILE A 72 -9.94 0.80 -6.20
CA ILE A 72 -10.26 2.19 -5.91
C ILE A 72 -9.11 3.03 -6.48
N THR A 73 -9.25 3.43 -7.74
CA THR A 73 -8.37 4.41 -8.36
C THR A 73 -8.68 5.75 -7.72
N LEU A 74 -7.88 6.15 -6.72
CA LEU A 74 -7.88 7.54 -6.25
C LEU A 74 -7.17 8.37 -7.33
N THR A 75 -7.93 8.81 -8.33
CA THR A 75 -7.56 9.90 -9.26
C THR A 75 -7.37 11.21 -8.52
#